data_AF-A0A0B1TA76-F1
#
_entry.id   AF-A0A0B1TA76-F1
#
_cell.length_a   1.000
_cell.length_b   1.000
_cell.length_c   1.000
_cell.angle_alpha   90.00
_cell.angle_beta   90.00
_cell.angle_gamma   90.00
#
_symmetry.space_group_name_H-M   'P 1'
#
loop_
_entity.id
_entity.type
_entity.pdbx_description
1 polymer ?
#
loop_
_entity_poly.entity_id
_entity_poly.type
_entity_poly.pdbx_seq_one_letter_code
_entity_poly.pdbx_strand_id
1 'polypeptide(L)'
;MLNDAERERLWRAMNELKSTAIDNITVWDLHTLVHYPDSAPGAHWGPAFLPWHREFLRQFEVALQREDPSISLPYWDSTLDQGGTLRDTLSLGEGRVFS
;
A
#
# COMPACT_ATOMS: atom_id res chain seq x y z
N MET A 1 9.03 12.19 -2.07
CA MET A 1 9.06 10.93 -2.86
C MET A 1 10.19 10.08 -2.29
N LEU A 2 9.98 8.77 -2.12
CA LEU A 2 11.03 7.88 -1.61
C LEU A 2 12.15 7.74 -2.64
N ASN A 3 13.40 7.75 -2.18
CA ASN A 3 14.53 7.34 -3.00
C ASN A 3 14.59 5.80 -3.14
N ASP A 4 15.48 5.32 -4.01
CA ASP A 4 15.58 3.88 -4.32
C ASP A 4 15.91 3.03 -3.10
N ALA A 5 16.79 3.51 -2.21
CA ALA A 5 17.17 2.81 -1.00
C ALA A 5 16.02 2.77 0.02
N GLU A 6 15.27 3.86 0.16
CA GLU A 6 14.07 3.91 1.03
C GLU A 6 12.97 2.98 0.52
N ARG A 7 12.73 2.98 -0.79
CA ARG A 7 11.77 2.09 -1.43
C ARG A 7 12.16 0.62 -1.27
N GLU A 8 13.44 0.29 -1.41
CA GLU A 8 13.95 -1.06 -1.20
C GLU A 8 13.78 -1.51 0.26
N ARG A 9 14.07 -0.65 1.24
CA ARG A 9 13.86 -0.97 2.66
C ARG A 9 12.38 -1.23 2.97
N LEU A 10 11.48 -0.39 2.46
CA LEU A 10 10.04 -0.60 2.59
C LEU A 10 9.58 -1.92 1.95
N TRP A 11 10.04 -2.19 0.73
CA TRP A 11 9.71 -3.42 0.01
C TRP A 11 10.18 -4.67 0.77
N ARG A 12 11.40 -4.65 1.32
CA ARG A 12 11.92 -5.73 2.16
C ARG A 12 11.07 -5.94 3.41
N ALA A 13 10.83 -4.88 4.18
CA ALA A 13 10.03 -4.97 5.41
C ALA A 13 8.62 -5.52 5.13
N MET A 14 7.96 -5.09 4.06
CA MET A 14 6.65 -5.65 3.68
C MET A 14 6.70 -7.14 3.34
N ASN A 15 7.77 -7.62 2.70
CA ASN A 15 7.94 -9.04 2.43
C ASN A 15 8.27 -9.83 3.71
N GLU A 16 8.97 -9.24 4.68
CA GLU A 16 9.18 -9.87 5.98
C GLU A 16 7.88 -10.02 6.77
N LEU A 17 6.94 -9.06 6.67
CA LEU A 17 5.61 -9.24 7.27
C LEU A 17 4.83 -10.40 6.63
N LYS A 18 5.09 -10.72 5.37
CA LYS A 18 4.48 -11.85 4.65
C LYS A 18 5.16 -13.19 4.92
N SER A 19 6.37 -13.20 5.47
CA SER A 19 7.13 -14.41 5.81
C SER A 19 7.03 -14.76 7.30
N THR A 20 6.97 -13.73 8.15
CA THR A 20 6.93 -13.88 9.61
C THR A 20 5.53 -14.25 10.06
N ALA A 21 5.40 -15.34 10.84
CA ALA A 21 4.11 -15.86 11.29
C ALA A 21 4.00 -15.97 12.82
N ILE A 22 2.79 -15.76 13.31
CA ILE A 22 2.36 -16.03 14.69
C ILE A 22 1.25 -17.07 14.58
N ASP A 23 1.41 -18.22 15.24
CA ASP A 23 0.45 -19.33 15.19
C ASP A 23 0.05 -19.74 13.76
N ASN A 24 1.03 -19.85 12.86
CA ASN A 24 0.88 -20.17 11.43
C ASN A 24 0.10 -19.15 10.58
N ILE A 25 -0.14 -17.94 11.10
CA ILE A 25 -0.74 -16.83 10.34
C ILE A 25 0.32 -15.75 10.18
N THR A 26 0.55 -15.28 8.95
CA THR A 26 1.58 -14.25 8.72
C THR A 26 1.17 -12.93 9.38
N VAL A 27 2.14 -12.10 9.77
CA VAL A 27 1.85 -10.77 10.33
C VAL A 27 1.07 -9.92 9.32
N TRP A 28 1.37 -10.07 8.03
CA TRP A 28 0.58 -9.50 6.95
C TRP A 28 -0.87 -9.98 6.99
N ASP A 29 -1.10 -11.29 7.06
CA ASP A 29 -2.45 -11.87 7.10
C ASP A 29 -3.22 -11.43 8.34
N LEU A 30 -2.59 -11.38 9.52
CA LEU A 30 -3.20 -10.84 10.73
C LEU A 30 -3.71 -9.41 10.53
N HIS A 31 -2.92 -8.57 9.84
CA HIS A 31 -3.33 -7.20 9.54
C HIS A 31 -4.55 -7.18 8.61
N THR A 32 -4.58 -8.03 7.59
CA THR A 32 -5.75 -8.14 6.69
C THR A 32 -7.00 -8.70 7.38
N LEU A 33 -6.84 -9.67 8.29
CA LEU A 33 -7.95 -10.29 9.03
C LEU A 33 -8.67 -9.28 9.93
N VAL A 34 -7.94 -8.34 10.53
CA VAL A 34 -8.53 -7.27 11.36
C VAL A 34 -9.37 -6.29 10.52
N HIS A 35 -9.08 -6.13 9.23
CA HIS A 35 -9.87 -5.27 8.32
C HIS A 35 -11.10 -5.98 7.74
N TYR A 36 -11.19 -7.32 7.86
CA TYR A 36 -12.29 -8.10 7.30
C TYR A 36 -13.66 -7.56 7.79
N PRO A 37 -14.71 -7.51 6.94
CA PRO A 37 -15.98 -6.86 7.29
C PRO A 37 -16.61 -7.32 8.61
N ASP A 38 -16.49 -8.62 8.92
CA ASP A 38 -17.02 -9.21 10.15
C ASP A 38 -16.16 -8.88 11.39
N SER A 39 -14.87 -8.56 11.20
CA SER A 39 -13.92 -8.20 12.25
C SER A 39 -14.00 -6.71 12.63
N ALA A 40 -14.32 -5.85 11.67
CA ALA A 40 -14.36 -4.40 11.85
C ALA A 40 -15.56 -3.73 11.17
N PRO A 41 -16.80 -4.03 11.60
CA PRO A 41 -18.02 -3.51 10.97
C PRO A 41 -18.13 -1.97 11.04
N GLY A 42 -17.48 -1.33 12.02
CA GLY A 42 -17.42 0.13 12.15
C GLY A 42 -16.30 0.81 11.34
N ALA A 43 -15.42 0.04 10.68
CA ALA A 43 -14.33 0.60 9.89
C ALA A 43 -14.82 1.39 8.69
N HIS A 44 -16.04 1.12 8.21
CA HIS A 44 -16.61 1.74 7.02
C HIS A 44 -18.02 2.27 7.30
N TRP A 45 -18.47 3.22 6.47
CA TRP A 45 -19.86 3.73 6.44
C TRP A 45 -20.37 4.38 7.74
N GLY A 46 -19.47 4.76 8.65
CA GLY A 46 -19.82 5.38 9.92
C GLY A 46 -18.79 6.41 10.39
N PRO A 47 -19.06 7.11 11.51
CA PRO A 47 -18.19 8.15 12.04
C PRO A 47 -16.81 7.63 12.48
N ALA A 48 -16.69 6.32 12.68
CA ALA A 48 -15.42 5.68 13.01
C ALA A 48 -14.49 5.47 11.81
N PHE A 49 -14.94 5.74 10.56
CA PHE A 49 -14.16 5.47 9.34
C PHE A 49 -12.73 6.04 9.40
N LEU A 50 -12.60 7.35 9.65
CA LEU A 50 -11.30 8.02 9.70
C LEU A 50 -10.44 7.61 10.92
N PRO A 51 -10.93 7.65 12.17
CA PRO A 51 -10.10 7.27 13.31
C PRO A 51 -9.71 5.78 13.29
N TRP A 52 -10.57 4.89 12.81
CA TRP A 52 -10.26 3.47 12.70
C TRP A 52 -9.13 3.23 11.69
N HIS A 53 -9.22 3.80 10.47
CA HIS A 53 -8.18 3.63 9.46
C HIS A 53 -6.86 4.30 9.86
N ARG A 54 -6.92 5.44 10.56
CA ARG A 54 -5.71 6.08 11.11
C ARG A 54 -4.98 5.14 12.05
N GLU A 55 -5.67 4.51 12.99
CA GLU A 55 -5.06 3.57 13.92
C GLU A 55 -4.61 2.28 13.23
N PHE A 56 -5.37 1.80 12.25
CA PHE A 56 -4.99 0.64 11.43
C PHE A 56 -3.66 0.87 10.69
N LEU A 57 -3.51 2.03 10.03
CA LEU A 57 -2.27 2.41 9.33
C LEU A 57 -1.14 2.66 10.33
N ARG A 58 -1.44 3.24 11.50
CA ARG A 58 -0.49 3.38 12.61
C ARG A 58 0.04 2.00 12.92
N GLN A 59 -0.79 1.03 13.32
CA GLN A 59 -0.37 -0.33 13.66
C GLN A 59 0.47 -1.00 12.57
N PHE A 60 0.10 -0.82 11.29
CA PHE A 60 0.90 -1.29 10.17
C PHE A 60 2.32 -0.71 10.17
N GLU A 61 2.45 0.60 10.44
CA GLU A 61 3.74 1.26 10.55
C GLU A 61 4.61 0.73 11.70
N VAL A 62 4.06 0.34 12.87
CA VAL A 62 4.92 -0.34 13.90
C VAL A 62 5.34 -1.71 13.43
N ALA A 63 4.48 -2.46 12.74
CA ALA A 63 4.89 -3.75 12.22
C ALA A 63 6.09 -3.58 11.27
N LEU A 64 6.06 -2.59 10.38
CA LEU A 64 7.20 -2.25 9.53
C LEU A 64 8.42 -1.76 10.33
N GLN A 65 8.22 -0.93 11.36
CA GLN A 65 9.31 -0.40 12.20
C GLN A 65 9.97 -1.45 13.09
N ARG A 66 9.30 -2.58 13.37
CA ARG A 66 9.92 -3.73 14.03
C ARG A 66 10.95 -4.40 13.13
N GLU A 67 10.75 -4.36 11.82
CA GLU A 67 11.73 -4.86 10.83
C GLU A 67 12.83 -3.82 10.54
N ASP A 68 12.44 -2.55 10.38
CA ASP A 68 13.38 -1.44 10.19
C ASP A 68 12.85 -0.14 10.84
N PRO A 69 13.44 0.30 11.97
CA PRO A 69 12.99 1.50 12.70
C PRO A 69 13.05 2.82 11.90
N SER A 70 13.76 2.85 10.77
CA SER A 70 13.86 4.04 9.93
C SER A 70 12.66 4.23 8.99
N ILE A 71 11.79 3.23 8.86
CA ILE A 71 10.64 3.27 7.97
C ILE A 71 9.54 4.16 8.57
N SER A 72 9.04 5.05 7.71
CA SER A 72 7.73 5.67 7.87
C SER A 72 6.81 5.22 6.74
N LEU A 73 5.51 5.14 6.99
CA LEU A 73 4.54 4.69 5.99
C LEU A 73 4.36 5.80 4.93
N PRO A 74 4.75 5.58 3.66
CA PRO A 74 4.53 6.59 2.63
C PRO A 74 3.05 6.67 2.27
N TYR A 75 2.67 7.77 1.65
CA TYR A 75 1.36 7.92 1.02
C TYR A 75 1.51 7.91 -0.50
N TRP A 76 0.41 7.59 -1.16
CA TRP A 76 0.26 7.71 -2.60
C TRP A 76 -0.59 8.95 -2.93
N ASP A 77 -0.02 9.87 -3.70
CA ASP A 77 -0.75 11.03 -4.23
C ASP A 77 -1.44 10.64 -5.54
N SER A 78 -2.71 10.22 -5.46
CA SER A 78 -3.48 9.77 -6.61
C SER A 78 -3.81 10.89 -7.62
N THR A 79 -3.56 12.17 -7.29
CA THR A 79 -3.84 13.29 -8.21
C THR A 79 -2.81 13.38 -9.33
N LEU A 80 -1.59 12.87 -9.08
CA LEU A 80 -0.49 12.87 -10.03
C LEU A 80 -0.68 11.82 -11.14
N ASP A 81 -1.50 10.80 -10.90
CA ASP A 81 -1.73 9.70 -11.83
C ASP A 81 -2.80 10.02 -12.90
N GLN A 82 -3.44 11.18 -12.82
CA GLN A 82 -4.47 11.63 -13.77
C GLN A 82 -3.88 12.27 -15.05
N GLY A 83 -2.56 12.44 -15.13
CA GLY A 83 -1.86 13.17 -16.19
C GLY A 83 -1.49 12.38 -17.45
N GLY A 84 -1.83 11.09 -17.52
CA GLY A 84 -1.63 10.25 -18.72
C GLY A 84 -2.62 10.61 -19.83
N THR A 85 -2.61 11.85 -20.32
CA THR A 85 -3.37 12.21 -21.51
C THR A 85 -2.82 11.41 -22.68
N LEU A 86 -3.70 10.65 -23.34
CA LEU A 86 -3.49 9.94 -24.61
C LEU A 86 -3.22 10.90 -25.78
N ARG A 87 -2.40 11.94 -25.60
CA ARG A 87 -2.08 12.97 -26.58
C ARG A 87 -0.64 12.93 -27.09
N ASP A 88 0.24 12.15 -26.47
CA ASP A 88 1.63 12.01 -26.93
C ASP A 88 1.83 10.92 -28.00
N THR A 89 0.79 10.15 -28.34
CA THR A 89 0.84 9.12 -29.40
C THR A 89 0.50 9.62 -30.81
N LEU A 90 0.16 10.92 -30.99
CA LEU A 90 -0.09 11.48 -32.33
C LEU A 90 1.16 12.05 -33.02
N SER A 91 2.36 11.91 -32.44
CA SER A 91 3.62 12.34 -33.07
C SER A 91 4.58 11.19 -33.44
N LEU A 92 4.14 9.94 -33.40
CA LEU A 92 4.91 8.82 -33.95
C LEU A 92 4.19 8.27 -35.18
N GLY A 93 4.66 8.76 -36.33
CA GLY A 93 5.00 7.94 -37.50
C GLY A 93 3.94 6.97 -38.01
N GLU A 94 3.42 7.32 -39.19
CA GLU A 94 2.96 6.43 -40.25
C GLU A 94 3.28 4.92 -40.06
N GLY A 95 2.24 4.09 -40.21
CA GLY A 95 2.42 2.82 -40.91
C GLY A 95 1.88 1.57 -40.22
N ARG A 96 0.83 1.02 -40.87
CA ARG A 96 0.41 -0.39 -40.92
C ARG A 96 -0.45 -0.92 -39.76
N VAL A 97 -1.75 -0.82 -40.03
CA VAL A 97 -2.78 -1.81 -39.69
C VAL A 97 -2.34 -3.20 -40.17
N PHE A 98 -2.39 -4.20 -39.29
CA PHE A 98 -2.66 -5.59 -39.68
C PHE A 98 -3.48 -6.31 -38.60
N SER A 99 -4.66 -6.78 -39.05
CA SER A 99 -5.50 -7.91 -38.61
C SER A 99 -5.63 -8.17 -37.11
#